data_AF-A0A4Z0M1Q3-F1
#
_entry.id   AF-A0A4Z0M1Q3-F1
#
_cell.length_a   1.000
_cell.length_b   1.000
_cell.length_c   1.000
_cell.angle_alpha   90.00
_cell.angle_beta   90.00
_cell.angle_gamma   90.00
#
_symmetry.space_group_name_H-M   'P 1'
#
loop_
_entity.id
_entity.type
_entity.pdbx_description
1 polymer ?
#
loop_
_entity_poly.entity_id
_entity_poly.type
_entity_poly.pdbx_seq_one_letter_code
_entity_poly.pdbx_strand_id
1 'polypeptide(L)'
;MGFIAKFILPKSVDFNAAIREQTALTRRIVRDLHEACVAGNAQAFDSIRVDAKRAAALKTQNLQLLLDVFLTPYDKESIYRLFTQLDWVVLSTKHFVIEREVYGIESLSDYAAIFALLDSMAELLEDASAQLVGKQLGALANTAERIHDSYDAVVEQCAQAMAQRFQEANALDVLRHHDIVAQLREIAKRIHISANNFEDMAIKVA
;
A
#
# COMPACT_ATOMS: atom_id res chain seq x y z
N MET A 1 -10.59 36.80 15.75
CA MET A 1 -9.48 35.94 16.25
C MET A 1 -8.46 35.79 15.14
N GLY A 2 -7.29 36.41 15.10
CA GLY A 2 -6.55 37.25 16.03
C GLY A 2 -5.08 37.09 15.65
N PHE A 3 -4.43 38.14 15.15
CA PHE A 3 -3.06 38.18 14.60
C PHE A 3 -2.02 37.38 15.41
N ILE A 4 -2.23 37.26 16.72
CA ILE A 4 -1.42 36.51 17.69
C ILE A 4 -1.43 34.98 17.45
N ALA A 5 -2.56 34.40 17.04
CA ALA A 5 -2.68 32.96 16.78
C ALA A 5 -1.75 32.49 15.65
N LYS A 6 -1.42 33.36 14.69
CA LYS A 6 -0.56 33.03 13.56
C LYS A 6 0.94 32.99 13.92
N PHE A 7 1.34 33.66 15.02
CA PHE A 7 2.74 33.82 15.41
C PHE A 7 3.11 33.08 16.71
N ILE A 8 2.13 32.78 17.58
CA ILE A 8 2.39 32.17 18.89
C ILE A 8 1.92 30.72 18.97
N LEU A 9 0.85 30.34 18.26
CA LEU A 9 0.36 28.96 18.32
C LEU A 9 1.12 28.08 17.32
N PRO A 10 1.70 26.95 17.76
CA PRO A 10 2.32 26.01 16.85
C PRO A 10 1.31 25.57 15.79
N LYS A 11 1.75 25.45 14.53
CA LYS A 11 0.93 24.87 13.46
C LYS A 11 0.42 23.51 13.93
N SER A 12 -0.88 23.38 14.18
CA SER A 12 -1.50 22.10 14.52
C SER A 12 -1.82 21.36 13.23
N VAL A 13 -1.04 20.32 12.92
CA VAL A 13 -1.31 19.43 11.78
C VAL A 13 -1.98 18.17 12.31
N ASP A 14 -3.12 17.82 11.71
CA ASP A 14 -3.82 16.58 12.04
C ASP A 14 -3.17 15.40 11.30
N PHE A 15 -2.15 14.81 11.91
CA PHE A 15 -1.48 13.64 11.35
C PHE A 15 -2.35 12.38 11.36
N ASN A 16 -3.40 12.30 12.18
CA ASN A 16 -4.35 11.19 12.14
C ASN A 16 -5.22 11.25 10.87
N ALA A 17 -5.63 12.45 10.46
CA ALA A 17 -6.27 12.66 9.17
C ALA A 17 -5.30 12.36 8.01
N ALA A 18 -4.07 12.85 8.09
CA ALA A 18 -3.06 12.61 7.04
C ALA A 18 -2.74 11.12 6.83
N ILE A 19 -2.61 10.35 7.92
CA ILE A 19 -2.43 8.89 7.87
C ILE A 19 -3.62 8.23 7.18
N ARG A 20 -4.86 8.54 7.59
CA ARG A 20 -6.06 7.98 6.97
C ARG A 20 -6.16 8.32 5.49
N GLU A 21 -5.89 9.56 5.10
CA GLU A 21 -5.92 9.97 3.70
C GLU A 21 -4.90 9.20 2.85
N GLN A 22 -3.66 9.07 3.35
CA GLN A 22 -2.59 8.39 2.61
C GLN A 22 -2.84 6.89 2.51
N THR A 23 -3.37 6.25 3.56
CA THR A 23 -3.75 4.83 3.53
C THR A 23 -4.94 4.59 2.61
N ALA A 24 -5.98 5.43 2.66
CA ALA A 24 -7.15 5.31 1.79
C ALA A 24 -6.76 5.43 0.29
N LEU A 25 -5.86 6.37 -0.03
CA LEU A 25 -5.34 6.51 -1.38
C LEU A 25 -4.51 5.29 -1.81
N THR A 26 -3.72 4.72 -0.89
CA THR A 26 -2.97 3.47 -1.12
C THR A 26 -3.91 2.30 -1.40
N ARG A 27 -4.97 2.14 -0.58
CA ARG A 27 -6.00 1.11 -0.78
C ARG A 27 -6.69 1.27 -2.13
N ARG A 28 -7.07 2.48 -2.51
CA ARG A 28 -7.68 2.75 -3.82
C ARG A 28 -6.78 2.31 -4.98
N ILE A 29 -5.49 2.62 -4.92
CA ILE A 29 -4.53 2.24 -5.97
C ILE A 29 -4.40 0.72 -6.11
N VAL A 30 -4.38 -0.02 -4.99
CA VAL A 30 -4.33 -1.50 -5.02
C VAL A 30 -5.67 -2.09 -5.47
N ARG A 31 -6.80 -1.51 -5.08
CA ARG A 31 -8.13 -1.92 -5.56
C ARG A 31 -8.27 -1.73 -7.07
N ASP A 32 -7.84 -0.57 -7.58
CA ASP A 32 -7.86 -0.27 -9.02
C ASP A 32 -6.98 -1.28 -9.80
N LEU A 33 -5.93 -1.85 -9.20
CA LEU A 33 -5.15 -2.92 -9.80
C LEU A 33 -5.99 -4.21 -9.97
N HIS A 34 -6.76 -4.59 -8.95
CA HIS A 34 -7.69 -5.72 -9.04
C HIS A 34 -8.79 -5.46 -10.09
N GLU A 35 -9.38 -4.26 -10.10
CA GLU A 35 -10.38 -3.88 -11.11
C GLU A 35 -9.82 -3.94 -12.55
N ALA A 36 -8.58 -3.50 -12.74
CA ALA A 36 -7.93 -3.49 -14.04
C ALA A 36 -7.64 -4.90 -14.57
N CYS A 37 -7.14 -5.78 -13.69
CA CYS A 37 -6.64 -7.10 -14.09
C CYS A 37 -7.71 -8.21 -14.05
N VAL A 38 -8.72 -8.08 -13.19
CA VAL A 38 -9.75 -9.11 -12.96
C VAL A 38 -11.11 -8.67 -13.50
N ALA A 39 -11.53 -7.43 -13.21
CA ALA A 39 -12.85 -6.92 -13.64
C ALA A 39 -12.87 -6.38 -15.08
N GLY A 40 -11.70 -6.36 -15.75
CA GLY A 40 -11.56 -5.89 -17.14
C GLY A 40 -11.69 -4.38 -17.31
N ASN A 41 -11.56 -3.59 -16.24
CA ASN A 41 -11.65 -2.14 -16.30
C ASN A 41 -10.31 -1.52 -16.74
N ALA A 42 -10.04 -1.47 -18.05
CA ALA A 42 -8.77 -0.95 -18.56
C ALA A 42 -8.47 0.51 -18.15
N GLN A 43 -9.50 1.34 -17.89
CA GLN A 43 -9.32 2.73 -17.43
C GLN A 43 -8.70 2.80 -16.04
N ALA A 44 -8.80 1.75 -15.23
CA ALA A 44 -8.21 1.70 -13.91
C ALA A 44 -6.66 1.76 -13.96
N PHE A 45 -6.02 1.32 -15.04
CA PHE A 45 -4.56 1.50 -15.21
C PHE A 45 -4.15 2.98 -15.30
N ASP A 46 -4.95 3.82 -15.95
CA ASP A 46 -4.69 5.26 -16.00
C ASP A 46 -4.95 5.92 -14.65
N SER A 47 -6.02 5.50 -13.96
CA SER A 47 -6.32 5.94 -12.59
C SER A 47 -5.16 5.65 -11.64
N ILE A 48 -4.56 4.46 -11.69
CA ILE A 48 -3.37 4.11 -10.90
C ILE A 48 -2.23 5.11 -11.12
N ARG A 49 -1.96 5.52 -12.36
CA ARG A 49 -0.87 6.47 -12.66
C ARG A 49 -1.15 7.86 -12.12
N VAL A 50 -2.40 8.31 -12.20
CA VAL A 50 -2.83 9.61 -11.68
C VAL A 50 -2.78 9.61 -10.15
N ASP A 51 -3.37 8.61 -9.53
CA ASP A 51 -3.43 8.49 -8.08
C ASP A 51 -2.04 8.23 -7.47
N ALA A 52 -1.15 7.50 -8.15
CA ALA A 52 0.24 7.34 -7.69
C ALA A 52 1.00 8.68 -7.66
N LYS A 53 0.80 9.56 -8.65
CA LYS A 53 1.37 10.92 -8.61
C LYS A 53 0.77 11.74 -7.47
N ARG A 54 -0.53 11.62 -7.24
CA ARG A 54 -1.23 12.28 -6.12
C ARG A 54 -0.70 11.79 -4.77
N ALA A 55 -0.49 10.48 -4.61
CA ALA A 55 0.03 9.88 -3.39
C ALA A 55 1.46 10.35 -3.08
N ALA A 56 2.32 10.39 -4.11
CA ALA A 56 3.67 10.92 -3.97
C ALA A 56 3.67 12.40 -3.54
N ALA A 57 2.81 13.23 -4.15
CA ALA A 57 2.67 14.64 -3.77
C ALA A 57 2.15 14.80 -2.33
N LEU A 58 1.14 14.03 -1.93
CA LEU A 58 0.59 14.01 -0.58
C LEU A 58 1.66 13.61 0.44
N LYS A 59 2.44 12.55 0.16
CA LYS A 59 3.58 12.14 0.98
C LYS A 59 4.58 13.29 1.15
N THR A 60 5.01 13.92 0.06
CA THR A 60 5.96 15.03 0.11
C THR A 60 5.45 16.19 0.96
N GLN A 61 4.18 16.57 0.80
CA GLN A 61 3.53 17.59 1.62
C GLN A 61 3.51 17.19 3.10
N ASN A 62 3.09 15.97 3.43
CA ASN A 62 3.01 15.47 4.79
C ASN A 62 4.39 15.43 5.47
N LEU A 63 5.43 15.02 4.75
CA LEU A 63 6.80 14.99 5.27
C LEU A 63 7.37 16.40 5.49
N GLN A 64 7.05 17.36 4.64
CA GLN A 64 7.41 18.78 4.87
C GLN A 64 6.73 19.32 6.13
N LEU A 65 5.44 19.03 6.32
CA LEU A 65 4.72 19.42 7.53
C LEU A 65 5.30 18.76 8.78
N LEU A 66 5.76 17.51 8.70
CA LEU A 66 6.35 16.77 9.81
C LEU A 66 7.64 17.43 10.34
N LEU A 67 8.41 18.08 9.45
CA LEU A 67 9.61 18.84 9.83
C LEU A 67 9.25 20.12 10.60
N ASP A 68 8.18 20.80 10.18
CA ASP A 68 7.75 22.11 10.70
C ASP A 68 6.97 22.06 12.02
N VAL A 69 6.41 20.90 12.37
CA VAL A 69 5.49 20.76 13.52
C VAL A 69 6.24 20.27 14.77
N PHE A 70 5.96 20.87 15.92
CA PHE A 70 6.56 20.46 17.19
C PHE A 70 5.83 19.30 17.88
N LEU A 71 4.49 19.29 17.84
CA LEU A 71 3.65 18.27 18.50
C LEU A 71 3.04 17.31 17.48
N THR A 72 3.23 16.01 17.70
CA THR A 72 2.67 14.95 16.85
C THR A 72 2.00 13.87 17.72
N PRO A 73 0.97 13.17 17.21
CA PRO A 73 0.27 12.12 17.97
C PRO A 73 1.13 10.86 18.20
N TYR A 74 2.14 10.65 17.35
CA TYR A 74 3.13 9.57 17.41
C TYR A 74 4.52 10.17 17.25
N ASP A 75 5.57 9.39 17.51
CA ASP A 75 6.93 9.85 17.23
C ASP A 75 7.12 10.12 15.72
N LYS A 76 7.89 11.17 15.40
CA LYS A 76 8.10 11.61 14.03
C LYS A 76 8.72 10.51 13.15
N GLU A 77 9.57 9.68 13.74
CA GLU A 77 10.26 8.61 13.04
C GLU A 77 9.26 7.54 12.55
N SER A 78 8.29 7.16 13.38
CA SER A 78 7.24 6.20 13.02
C SER A 78 6.30 6.76 11.97
N ILE A 79 5.91 8.05 12.05
CA ILE A 79 5.11 8.70 11.00
C ILE A 79 5.88 8.71 9.67
N TYR A 80 7.17 9.10 9.70
CA TYR A 80 8.03 9.10 8.52
C TYR A 80 8.15 7.72 7.90
N ARG A 81 8.39 6.68 8.72
CA ARG A 81 8.48 5.29 8.27
C ARG A 81 7.16 4.83 7.63
N LEU A 82 6.03 5.09 8.28
CA LEU A 82 4.73 4.70 7.76
C LEU A 82 4.46 5.32 6.38
N PHE A 83 4.60 6.64 6.24
CA PHE A 83 4.41 7.31 4.95
C PHE A 83 5.38 6.82 3.87
N THR A 84 6.60 6.46 4.25
CA THR A 84 7.58 5.88 3.33
C THR A 84 7.15 4.49 2.88
N GLN A 85 6.65 3.63 3.76
CA GLN A 85 6.22 2.28 3.37
C GLN A 85 4.93 2.28 2.56
N LEU A 86 3.96 3.14 2.88
CA LEU A 86 2.76 3.32 2.06
C LEU A 86 3.12 3.77 0.63
N ASP A 87 4.09 4.69 0.50
CA ASP A 87 4.59 5.12 -0.81
C ASP A 87 5.28 3.98 -1.57
N TRP A 88 5.97 3.07 -0.88
CA TRP A 88 6.53 1.88 -1.52
C TRP A 88 5.44 0.93 -2.05
N VAL A 89 4.31 0.78 -1.36
CA VAL A 89 3.16 0.03 -1.91
C VAL A 89 2.70 0.67 -3.23
N VAL A 90 2.50 1.98 -3.23
CA VAL A 90 2.06 2.75 -4.41
C VAL A 90 3.06 2.64 -5.57
N LEU A 91 4.35 2.79 -5.29
CA LEU A 91 5.40 2.67 -6.30
C LEU A 91 5.46 1.25 -6.87
N SER A 92 5.33 0.23 -6.03
CA SER A 92 5.31 -1.15 -6.51
C SER A 92 4.11 -1.43 -7.41
N THR A 93 2.92 -0.93 -7.06
CA THR A 93 1.75 -1.03 -7.95
C THR A 93 1.95 -0.27 -9.25
N LYS A 94 2.56 0.92 -9.21
CA LYS A 94 2.88 1.68 -10.43
C LYS A 94 3.88 0.95 -11.32
N HIS A 95 4.93 0.35 -10.74
CA HIS A 95 5.93 -0.40 -11.50
C HIS A 95 5.31 -1.62 -12.18
N PHE A 96 4.42 -2.34 -11.47
CA PHE A 96 3.64 -3.43 -12.06
C PHE A 96 2.93 -3.00 -13.36
N VAL A 97 2.24 -1.86 -13.32
CA VAL A 97 1.49 -1.35 -14.48
C VAL A 97 2.42 -1.03 -15.66
N ILE A 98 3.62 -0.48 -15.37
CA ILE A 98 4.63 -0.18 -16.39
C ILE A 98 5.19 -1.46 -17.00
N GLU A 99 5.58 -2.43 -16.16
CA GLU A 99 6.14 -3.70 -16.60
C GLU A 99 5.14 -4.49 -17.45
N ARG A 100 3.89 -4.59 -17.00
CA ARG A 100 2.80 -5.25 -17.75
C ARG A 100 2.62 -4.65 -19.15
N GLU A 101 2.64 -3.32 -19.26
CA GLU A 101 2.54 -2.61 -20.53
C GLU A 101 3.75 -2.87 -21.43
N VAL A 102 4.97 -2.70 -20.90
CA VAL A 102 6.22 -2.86 -21.67
C VAL A 102 6.43 -4.31 -22.13
N TYR A 103 6.05 -5.28 -21.31
CA TYR A 103 6.15 -6.71 -21.64
C TYR A 103 5.04 -7.18 -22.59
N GLY A 104 4.00 -6.38 -22.81
CA GLY A 104 2.88 -6.72 -23.68
C GLY A 104 2.02 -7.85 -23.12
N ILE A 105 1.84 -7.92 -21.80
CA ILE A 105 1.04 -8.98 -21.17
C ILE A 105 -0.44 -8.56 -21.17
N GLU A 106 -1.22 -9.18 -22.05
CA GLU A 106 -2.62 -8.82 -22.23
C GLU A 106 -3.53 -9.40 -21.15
N SER A 107 -3.32 -10.66 -20.77
CA SER A 107 -4.13 -11.37 -19.77
C SER A 107 -3.34 -11.71 -18.51
N LEU A 108 -3.98 -11.49 -17.37
CA LEU A 108 -3.48 -11.82 -16.04
C LEU A 108 -4.51 -12.63 -15.24
N SER A 109 -5.45 -13.29 -15.92
CA SER A 109 -6.53 -14.09 -15.32
C SER A 109 -6.01 -15.15 -14.35
N ASP A 110 -4.87 -15.74 -14.65
CA ASP A 110 -4.26 -16.81 -13.86
C ASP A 110 -3.81 -16.33 -12.47
N TYR A 111 -3.69 -15.01 -12.29
CA TYR A 111 -3.31 -14.38 -11.03
C TYR A 111 -4.50 -13.74 -10.30
N ALA A 112 -5.74 -13.98 -10.73
CA ALA A 112 -6.94 -13.38 -10.14
C ALA A 112 -7.03 -13.58 -8.62
N ALA A 113 -6.68 -14.77 -8.12
CA ALA A 113 -6.65 -15.05 -6.69
C ALA A 113 -5.62 -14.19 -5.93
N ILE A 114 -4.45 -13.94 -6.53
CA ILE A 114 -3.42 -13.08 -5.94
C ILE A 114 -3.90 -11.62 -5.89
N PHE A 115 -4.54 -11.12 -6.94
CA PHE A 115 -5.11 -9.77 -6.92
C PHE A 115 -6.19 -9.60 -5.86
N ALA A 116 -7.06 -10.61 -5.68
CA ALA A 116 -8.07 -10.58 -4.63
C ALA A 116 -7.45 -10.57 -3.22
N LEU A 117 -6.37 -11.32 -3.00
CA LEU A 117 -5.61 -11.27 -1.75
C LEU A 117 -4.99 -9.88 -1.53
N LEU A 118 -4.38 -9.28 -2.55
CA LEU A 118 -3.80 -7.93 -2.46
C LEU A 118 -4.85 -6.86 -2.14
N ASP A 119 -6.03 -6.93 -2.77
CA ASP A 119 -7.15 -6.02 -2.49
C ASP A 119 -7.61 -6.15 -1.03
N SER A 120 -7.85 -7.38 -0.57
CA SER A 120 -8.17 -7.68 0.84
C SER A 120 -7.10 -7.16 1.82
N MET A 121 -5.82 -7.38 1.52
CA MET A 121 -4.71 -6.86 2.34
C MET A 121 -4.71 -5.33 2.40
N ALA A 122 -5.06 -4.66 1.31
CA ALA A 122 -5.12 -3.20 1.26
C ALA A 122 -6.32 -2.63 2.03
N GLU A 123 -7.46 -3.34 2.02
CA GLU A 123 -8.61 -3.02 2.89
C GLU A 123 -8.26 -3.17 4.36
N LEU A 124 -7.60 -4.26 4.75
CA LEU A 124 -7.12 -4.45 6.12
C LEU A 124 -6.13 -3.34 6.54
N LEU A 125 -5.31 -2.84 5.62
CA LEU A 125 -4.40 -1.74 5.91
C LEU A 125 -5.15 -0.43 6.19
N GLU A 126 -6.22 -0.15 5.45
CA GLU A 126 -7.13 0.98 5.71
C GLU A 126 -7.80 0.84 7.08
N ASP A 127 -8.30 -0.35 7.42
CA ASP A 127 -8.86 -0.65 8.74
C ASP A 127 -7.85 -0.45 9.87
N ALA A 128 -6.61 -0.92 9.70
CA ALA A 128 -5.53 -0.74 10.67
C ALA A 128 -5.27 0.76 10.95
N SER A 129 -5.36 1.61 9.93
CA SER A 129 -5.23 3.06 10.10
C SER A 129 -6.38 3.65 10.94
N ALA A 130 -7.61 3.19 10.72
CA ALA A 130 -8.78 3.64 11.49
C ALA A 130 -8.69 3.16 12.95
N GLN A 131 -8.27 1.92 13.17
CA GLN A 131 -8.08 1.31 14.48
C GLN A 131 -6.96 1.99 15.28
N LEU A 132 -5.84 2.36 14.62
CA LEU A 132 -4.76 3.11 15.25
C LEU A 132 -5.27 4.46 15.77
N VAL A 133 -6.01 5.21 14.94
CA VAL A 133 -6.59 6.51 15.34
C VAL A 133 -7.63 6.34 16.44
N GLY A 134 -8.43 5.27 16.39
CA GLY A 134 -9.42 4.90 17.39
C GLY A 134 -8.85 4.28 18.67
N LYS A 135 -7.52 4.08 18.76
CA LYS A 135 -6.82 3.39 19.85
C LYS A 135 -7.36 1.97 20.13
N GLN A 136 -7.80 1.28 19.09
CA GLN A 136 -8.34 -0.08 19.18
C GLN A 136 -7.21 -1.11 19.03
N LEU A 137 -6.23 -1.09 19.95
CA LEU A 137 -4.95 -1.79 19.78
C LEU A 137 -5.08 -3.31 19.62
N GLY A 138 -6.04 -3.94 20.32
CA GLY A 138 -6.31 -5.37 20.15
C GLY A 138 -6.91 -5.72 18.78
N ALA A 139 -7.77 -4.85 18.22
CA ALA A 139 -8.28 -5.03 16.87
C ALA A 139 -7.18 -4.81 15.81
N LEU A 140 -6.26 -3.87 16.08
CA LEU A 140 -5.11 -3.60 15.23
C LEU A 140 -4.17 -4.79 15.15
N ALA A 141 -3.82 -5.40 16.30
CA ALA A 141 -2.99 -6.61 16.32
C ALA A 141 -3.63 -7.76 15.52
N ASN A 142 -4.92 -8.03 15.71
CA ASN A 142 -5.63 -9.04 14.93
C ASN A 142 -5.67 -8.70 13.42
N THR A 143 -5.78 -7.43 13.07
CA THR A 143 -5.77 -6.99 11.66
C THR A 143 -4.40 -7.18 11.04
N ALA A 144 -3.32 -6.91 11.77
CA ALA A 144 -1.96 -7.15 11.31
C ALA A 144 -1.66 -8.64 11.12
N GLU A 145 -2.08 -9.50 12.06
CA GLU A 145 -1.96 -10.97 11.93
C GLU A 145 -2.67 -11.48 10.66
N ARG A 146 -3.88 -10.99 10.37
CA ARG A 146 -4.59 -11.34 9.12
C ARG A 146 -3.84 -10.89 7.86
N ILE A 147 -3.12 -9.78 7.92
CA ILE A 147 -2.25 -9.33 6.81
C ILE A 147 -1.04 -10.26 6.68
N HIS A 148 -0.48 -10.76 7.79
CA HIS A 148 0.61 -11.75 7.78
C HIS A 148 0.16 -13.06 7.12
N ASP A 149 -0.97 -13.61 7.55
CA ASP A 149 -1.55 -14.82 6.95
C ASP A 149 -1.82 -14.64 5.45
N SER A 150 -2.35 -13.48 5.06
CA SER A 150 -2.63 -13.16 3.65
C SER A 150 -1.35 -13.01 2.83
N TYR A 151 -0.28 -12.46 3.42
CA TYR A 151 1.02 -12.36 2.77
C TYR A 151 1.61 -13.75 2.48
N ASP A 152 1.57 -14.66 3.45
CA ASP A 152 2.02 -16.04 3.26
C ASP A 152 1.22 -16.75 2.15
N ALA A 153 -0.10 -16.54 2.12
CA ALA A 153 -0.95 -17.04 1.05
C ALA A 153 -0.58 -16.46 -0.32
N VAL A 154 -0.24 -15.16 -0.43
CA VAL A 154 0.25 -14.57 -1.69
C VAL A 154 1.56 -15.23 -2.13
N VAL A 155 2.50 -15.44 -1.21
CA VAL A 155 3.79 -16.09 -1.52
C VAL A 155 3.57 -17.51 -2.05
N GLU A 156 2.70 -18.28 -1.41
CA GLU A 156 2.35 -19.63 -1.84
C GLU A 156 1.71 -19.64 -3.23
N GLN A 157 0.68 -18.80 -3.45
CA GLN A 157 -0.01 -18.70 -4.74
C GLN A 157 0.93 -18.25 -5.86
N CYS A 158 1.85 -17.32 -5.58
CA CYS A 158 2.86 -16.90 -6.54
C CYS A 158 3.81 -18.05 -6.92
N ALA A 159 4.24 -18.86 -5.95
CA ALA A 159 5.09 -20.02 -6.21
C ALA A 159 4.36 -21.09 -7.03
N GLN A 160 3.09 -21.37 -6.70
CA GLN A 160 2.24 -22.31 -7.44
C GLN A 160 2.01 -21.85 -8.89
N ALA A 161 1.66 -20.58 -9.10
CA ALA A 161 1.45 -20.03 -10.43
C ALA A 161 2.71 -20.09 -11.30
N MET A 162 3.89 -19.81 -10.73
CA MET A 162 5.15 -19.92 -11.47
C MET A 162 5.54 -21.36 -11.78
N ALA A 163 5.30 -22.29 -10.85
CA ALA A 163 5.56 -23.72 -11.07
C ALA A 163 4.73 -24.29 -12.23
N GLN A 164 3.49 -23.81 -12.41
CA GLN A 164 2.66 -24.18 -13.55
C GLN A 164 3.24 -23.62 -14.87
N ARG A 165 3.64 -22.34 -14.89
CA ARG A 165 4.22 -21.71 -16.09
C ARG A 165 5.57 -22.31 -16.50
N PHE A 166 6.40 -22.79 -15.56
CA PHE A 166 7.66 -23.46 -15.91
C PHE A 166 7.49 -24.75 -16.72
N GLN A 167 6.28 -25.31 -16.79
CA GLN A 167 5.98 -26.48 -17.62
C GLN A 167 5.72 -26.10 -19.09
N GLU A 168 5.63 -24.81 -19.41
CA GLU A 168 5.38 -24.29 -20.75
C GLU A 168 6.68 -24.21 -21.58
N ALA A 169 6.56 -24.36 -22.90
CA ALA A 169 7.71 -24.40 -23.80
C ALA A 169 8.35 -23.01 -24.07
N ASN A 170 7.64 -21.92 -23.78
CA ASN A 170 8.10 -20.57 -24.13
C ASN A 170 8.84 -19.88 -22.97
N ALA A 171 10.16 -20.07 -22.91
CA ALA A 171 11.00 -19.49 -21.87
C ALA A 171 10.92 -17.94 -21.78
N LEU A 172 10.68 -17.24 -22.90
CA LEU A 172 10.56 -15.78 -22.88
C LEU A 172 9.26 -15.34 -22.19
N ASP A 173 8.17 -16.05 -22.44
CA ASP A 173 6.89 -15.77 -21.79
C ASP A 173 6.97 -16.03 -20.27
N VAL A 174 7.60 -17.15 -19.90
CA VAL A 174 7.89 -17.49 -18.50
C VAL A 174 8.69 -16.38 -17.80
N LEU A 175 9.72 -15.81 -18.45
CA LEU A 175 10.51 -14.71 -17.89
C LEU A 175 9.70 -13.42 -17.70
N ARG A 176 8.83 -13.07 -18.66
CA ARG A 176 7.95 -11.89 -18.53
C ARG A 176 6.99 -12.05 -17.35
N HIS A 177 6.41 -13.23 -17.22
CA HIS A 177 5.50 -13.57 -16.12
C HIS A 177 6.22 -13.69 -14.77
N HIS A 178 7.48 -14.12 -14.75
CA HIS A 178 8.31 -14.15 -13.54
C HIS A 178 8.42 -12.76 -12.89
N ASP A 179 8.69 -11.74 -13.70
CA ASP A 179 8.82 -10.36 -13.21
C ASP A 179 7.49 -9.82 -12.68
N ILE A 180 6.38 -10.07 -13.38
CA ILE A 180 5.02 -9.75 -12.91
C ILE A 180 4.75 -10.38 -11.54
N VAL A 181 5.05 -11.67 -11.37
CA VAL A 181 4.85 -12.37 -10.10
C VAL A 181 5.80 -11.88 -9.01
N ALA A 182 7.03 -11.50 -9.36
CA ALA A 182 7.94 -10.84 -8.42
C ALA A 182 7.36 -9.52 -7.93
N GLN A 183 6.76 -8.75 -8.83
CA GLN A 183 6.17 -7.46 -8.51
C GLN A 183 4.90 -7.58 -7.65
N LEU A 184 4.06 -8.60 -7.88
CA LEU A 184 2.91 -8.92 -7.01
C LEU A 184 3.35 -9.26 -5.58
N ARG A 185 4.40 -10.08 -5.44
CA ARG A 185 4.99 -10.39 -4.12
C ARG A 185 5.55 -9.15 -3.44
N GLU A 186 6.19 -8.25 -4.20
CA GLU A 186 6.72 -7.01 -3.65
C GLU A 186 5.59 -6.10 -3.13
N ILE A 187 4.47 -5.97 -3.85
CA ILE A 187 3.29 -5.23 -3.36
C ILE A 187 2.81 -5.82 -2.02
N ALA A 188 2.60 -7.15 -1.96
CA ALA A 188 2.16 -7.83 -0.74
C ALA A 188 3.11 -7.60 0.43
N LYS A 189 4.42 -7.71 0.17
CA LYS A 189 5.47 -7.48 1.16
C LYS A 189 5.46 -6.05 1.71
N ARG A 190 5.22 -5.05 0.86
CA ARG A 190 5.13 -3.65 1.30
C ARG A 190 3.89 -3.38 2.13
N ILE A 191 2.77 -4.04 1.84
CA ILE A 191 1.58 -3.98 2.69
C ILE A 191 1.86 -4.62 4.06
N HIS A 192 2.46 -5.81 4.07
CA HIS A 192 2.89 -6.50 5.30
C HIS A 192 3.81 -5.64 6.18
N ILE A 193 4.85 -5.03 5.59
CA ILE A 193 5.76 -4.13 6.33
C ILE A 193 5.01 -2.90 6.87
N SER A 194 4.02 -2.39 6.12
CA SER A 194 3.20 -1.26 6.58
C SER A 194 2.32 -1.65 7.77
N ALA A 195 1.79 -2.87 7.81
CA ALA A 195 1.07 -3.41 8.96
C ALA A 195 1.96 -3.47 10.21
N ASN A 196 3.20 -3.95 10.08
CA ASN A 196 4.16 -3.97 11.19
C ASN A 196 4.47 -2.58 11.72
N ASN A 197 4.51 -1.56 10.86
CA ASN A 197 4.66 -0.17 11.30
C ASN A 197 3.43 0.32 12.10
N PHE A 198 2.21 -0.08 11.71
CA PHE A 198 1.02 0.22 12.49
C PHE A 198 1.07 -0.44 13.88
N GLU A 199 1.51 -1.70 13.98
CA GLU A 199 1.69 -2.38 15.25
C GLU A 199 2.76 -1.72 16.14
N ASP A 200 3.92 -1.38 15.56
CA ASP A 200 4.98 -0.66 16.28
C ASP A 200 4.49 0.69 16.81
N MET A 201 3.72 1.44 16.01
CA MET A 201 3.08 2.68 16.43
C MET A 201 2.07 2.44 17.56
N ALA A 202 1.26 1.39 17.47
CA ALA A 202 0.26 1.02 18.48
C ALA A 202 0.90 0.67 19.83
N ILE A 203 1.98 -0.11 19.83
CA ILE A 203 2.73 -0.50 21.03
C ILE A 203 3.31 0.73 21.75
N LYS A 204 3.80 1.72 21.00
CA LYS A 204 4.39 2.94 21.57
C LYS A 204 3.38 3.88 22.23
N VAL A 205 2.10 3.75 21.90
CA VAL A 205 1.01 4.58 22.47
C VAL A 205 0.10 3.82 23.43
N ALA A 206 0.37 2.52 23.66
CA ALA A 206 -0.26 1.68 24.66
C ALA A 206 0.15 2.10 26.07
#